data_AF-A0A928NEU3-F1
#
_entry.id   AF-A0A928NEU3-F1
#
_cell.length_a   1.000
_cell.length_b   1.000
_cell.length_c   1.000
_cell.angle_alpha   90.00
_cell.angle_beta   90.00
_cell.angle_gamma   90.00
#
_symmetry.space_group_name_H-M   'P 1'
#
loop_
_entity.id
_entity.type
_entity.pdbx_description
1 polymer ?
#
loop_
_entity_poly.entity_id
_entity_poly.type
_entity_poly.pdbx_seq_one_letter_code
_entity_poly.pdbx_strand_id
1 'polypeptide(L)'
;MEKNYTIDIAGVKRDLPLCKVNDNLYIAAFIMFGDVEITTNSAKALLEKAPAFDVLITAESKGIPLLYEMARQSGNNYYIVARKGPKLYMKDIITTEVDSITTDHIQTLCIGSEEAQAMNGKRVLIVDDVISTGESLAALETLINKVGGNIVGRMAVLAEGDAISRKDITYLAPLPLFDGKGNAIE
;
A
#
# COMPACT_ATOMS: atom_id res chain seq x y z
N MET A 1 3.28 -11.95 27.77
CA MET A 1 3.76 -11.54 26.44
C MET A 1 2.70 -10.61 25.90
N GLU A 2 3.03 -9.35 25.65
CA GLU A 2 2.09 -8.45 24.96
C GLU A 2 1.79 -9.08 23.60
N LYS A 3 0.53 -9.45 23.42
CA LYS A 3 0.08 -10.07 22.17
C LYS A 3 -0.15 -9.04 21.08
N ASN A 4 -0.26 -7.78 21.46
CA ASN A 4 -0.68 -6.69 20.60
C ASN A 4 0.21 -5.45 20.83
N TYR A 5 0.32 -4.62 19.80
CA TYR A 5 0.90 -3.29 19.83
C TYR A 5 -0.21 -2.25 19.67
N THR A 6 -0.37 -1.35 20.64
CA THR A 6 -1.36 -0.28 20.56
C THR A 6 -0.79 0.91 19.78
N ILE A 7 -1.50 1.35 18.75
CA ILE A 7 -1.14 2.49 17.91
C ILE A 7 -2.33 3.44 17.74
N ASP A 8 -2.06 4.74 17.62
CA ASP A 8 -3.03 5.75 17.19
C ASP A 8 -2.77 6.10 15.72
N ILE A 9 -3.79 5.93 14.89
CA ILE A 9 -3.74 6.20 13.45
C ILE A 9 -4.91 7.12 13.12
N ALA A 10 -4.61 8.33 12.64
CA ALA A 10 -5.62 9.33 12.28
C ALA A 10 -6.66 9.59 13.40
N GLY A 11 -6.22 9.59 14.67
CA GLY A 11 -7.09 9.85 15.83
C GLY A 11 -7.88 8.63 16.31
N VAL A 12 -7.55 7.43 15.81
CA VAL A 12 -8.24 6.18 16.14
C VAL A 12 -7.23 5.19 16.67
N LYS A 13 -7.48 4.67 17.87
CA LYS A 13 -6.61 3.66 18.50
C LYS A 13 -6.95 2.25 18.03
N ARG A 14 -5.92 1.44 17.79
CA ARG A 14 -6.03 0.01 17.46
C ARG A 14 -4.95 -0.80 18.18
N ASP A 15 -5.34 -2.00 18.58
CA ASP A 15 -4.43 -3.01 19.11
C ASP A 15 -4.10 -4.01 18.00
N LEU A 16 -2.90 -3.90 17.45
CA LEU A 16 -2.45 -4.71 16.32
C LEU A 16 -1.80 -6.00 16.83
N PRO A 17 -2.23 -7.20 16.43
CA PRO A 17 -1.63 -8.44 16.90
C PRO A 17 -0.19 -8.57 16.40
N LEU A 18 0.72 -8.97 17.29
CA LEU A 18 2.11 -9.26 16.96
C LEU A 18 2.22 -10.66 16.34
N CYS A 19 2.69 -10.72 15.10
CA CYS A 19 2.86 -11.93 14.32
C CYS A 19 4.34 -12.27 14.16
N LYS A 20 4.70 -13.52 14.46
CA LYS A 20 6.05 -14.04 14.26
C LYS A 20 6.35 -14.14 12.75
N VAL A 21 7.41 -13.49 12.29
CA VAL A 21 7.96 -13.67 10.94
C VAL A 21 9.05 -14.73 10.97
N ASN A 22 9.99 -14.61 11.91
CA ASN A 22 11.02 -15.61 12.20
C ASN A 22 11.37 -15.58 13.71
N ASP A 23 12.40 -16.32 14.14
CA ASP A 23 12.76 -16.40 15.56
C ASP A 23 13.16 -15.06 16.20
N ASN A 24 13.64 -14.11 15.40
CA ASN A 24 14.14 -12.82 15.87
C ASN A 24 13.27 -11.63 15.46
N LEU A 25 12.26 -11.84 14.61
CA LEU A 25 11.48 -10.77 13.99
C LEU A 25 9.98 -11.04 14.09
N TYR A 26 9.28 -10.04 14.61
CA TYR A 26 7.84 -9.95 14.73
C TYR A 26 7.35 -8.66 14.07
N ILE A 27 6.14 -8.69 13.52
CA ILE A 27 5.47 -7.52 12.94
C ILE A 27 4.11 -7.30 13.61
N ALA A 28 3.65 -6.06 13.68
CA ALA A 28 2.31 -5.74 14.12
C ALA A 28 1.36 -5.77 12.90
N ALA A 29 0.46 -6.76 12.85
CA ALA A 29 -0.39 -6.95 11.68
C ALA A 29 -1.49 -5.89 11.58
N PHE A 30 -1.29 -4.93 10.69
CA PHE A 30 -2.31 -3.97 10.28
C PHE A 30 -3.19 -4.56 9.16
N ILE A 31 -4.51 -4.57 9.36
CA ILE A 31 -5.49 -5.10 8.41
C ILE A 31 -6.69 -4.16 8.36
N MET A 32 -6.99 -3.62 7.19
CA MET A 32 -8.10 -2.69 7.00
C MET A 32 -9.43 -3.38 6.64
N PHE A 33 -9.39 -4.65 6.24
CA PHE A 33 -10.61 -5.40 5.89
C PHE A 33 -11.57 -5.51 7.07
N GLY A 34 -12.75 -4.91 6.93
CA GLY A 34 -13.79 -4.88 7.96
C GLY A 34 -13.69 -3.71 8.93
N ASP A 35 -12.60 -2.92 8.89
CA ASP A 35 -12.42 -1.75 9.75
C ASP A 35 -12.75 -0.46 8.99
N VAL A 36 -14.04 -0.15 8.93
CA VAL A 36 -14.55 1.01 8.18
C VAL A 36 -14.08 2.33 8.81
N GLU A 37 -13.98 2.39 10.14
CA GLU A 37 -13.60 3.60 10.87
C GLU A 37 -12.15 4.00 10.58
N ILE A 38 -11.20 3.06 10.71
CA ILE A 38 -9.79 3.34 10.41
C ILE A 38 -9.60 3.69 8.94
N THR A 39 -10.34 3.02 8.04
CA THR A 39 -10.27 3.25 6.60
C THR A 39 -10.75 4.66 6.26
N THR A 40 -11.89 5.07 6.81
CA THR A 40 -12.48 6.41 6.58
C THR A 40 -11.56 7.52 7.06
N ASN A 41 -11.03 7.38 8.28
CA ASN A 41 -10.19 8.41 8.89
C ASN A 41 -8.82 8.48 8.22
N SER A 42 -8.23 7.33 7.87
CA SER A 42 -6.94 7.29 7.17
C SER A 42 -7.05 7.87 5.77
N ALA A 43 -8.11 7.54 5.02
CA ALA A 43 -8.35 8.10 3.68
C ALA A 43 -8.47 9.63 3.72
N LYS A 44 -9.23 10.17 4.68
CA LYS A 44 -9.37 11.62 4.87
C LYS A 44 -8.02 12.27 5.17
N ALA A 45 -7.29 11.75 6.15
CA ALA A 45 -6.01 12.30 6.58
C ALA A 45 -4.93 12.22 5.47
N LEU A 46 -4.97 11.20 4.63
CA LEU A 46 -4.08 11.09 3.47
C LEU A 46 -4.49 12.07 2.35
N LEU A 47 -5.78 12.22 2.05
CA LEU A 47 -6.24 13.17 1.04
C LEU A 47 -5.90 14.62 1.38
N GLU A 48 -5.91 15.01 2.66
CA GLU A 48 -5.45 16.33 3.12
C GLU A 48 -3.98 16.60 2.79
N LYS A 49 -3.17 15.55 2.64
CA LYS A 49 -1.74 15.62 2.31
C LYS A 49 -1.45 15.32 0.83
N ALA A 50 -2.45 14.84 0.08
CA ALA A 50 -2.23 14.32 -1.26
C ALA A 50 -1.86 15.46 -2.24
N PRO A 51 -0.88 15.24 -3.13
CA PRO A 51 -0.65 16.15 -4.25
C PRO A 51 -1.85 16.11 -5.21
N ALA A 52 -1.93 17.02 -6.17
CA ALA A 52 -2.98 16.93 -7.17
C ALA A 52 -2.75 15.72 -8.10
N PHE A 53 -3.75 14.84 -8.23
CA PHE A 53 -3.70 13.58 -8.99
C PHE A 53 -4.93 13.43 -9.89
N ASP A 54 -4.85 12.51 -10.87
CA ASP A 54 -5.93 12.19 -11.81
C ASP A 54 -6.49 10.77 -11.61
N VAL A 55 -5.66 9.82 -11.16
CA VAL A 55 -6.07 8.43 -10.91
C VAL A 55 -5.28 7.87 -9.73
N LEU A 56 -5.91 6.99 -8.95
CA LEU A 56 -5.26 6.28 -7.85
C LEU A 56 -5.04 4.81 -8.21
N ILE A 57 -3.98 4.22 -7.64
CA ILE A 57 -3.66 2.80 -7.81
C ILE A 57 -3.13 2.17 -6.51
N THR A 58 -3.49 0.90 -6.29
CA THR A 58 -2.90 0.01 -5.28
C THR A 58 -2.57 -1.36 -5.90
N ALA A 59 -1.74 -2.15 -5.23
CA ALA A 59 -1.65 -3.58 -5.48
C ALA A 59 -2.76 -4.33 -4.71
N GLU A 60 -3.25 -5.42 -5.28
CA GLU A 60 -4.15 -6.35 -4.59
C GLU A 60 -3.46 -6.98 -3.35
N SER A 61 -4.11 -7.18 -2.19
CA SER A 61 -5.51 -6.91 -1.87
C SER A 61 -5.68 -5.88 -0.76
N LYS A 62 -4.74 -5.78 0.18
CA LYS A 62 -4.97 -5.15 1.48
C LYS A 62 -5.16 -3.63 1.41
N GLY A 63 -4.54 -2.96 0.45
CA GLY A 63 -4.76 -1.54 0.16
C GLY A 63 -6.09 -1.21 -0.54
N ILE A 64 -6.87 -2.20 -0.99
CA ILE A 64 -8.13 -1.95 -1.72
C ILE A 64 -9.16 -1.14 -0.91
N PRO A 65 -9.42 -1.40 0.38
CA PRO A 65 -10.36 -0.61 1.16
C PRO A 65 -9.95 0.87 1.23
N LEU A 66 -8.65 1.14 1.43
CA LEU A 66 -8.12 2.48 1.43
C LEU A 66 -8.28 3.15 0.07
N LEU A 67 -7.89 2.47 -1.01
CA LEU A 67 -8.01 2.97 -2.36
C LEU A 67 -9.45 3.36 -2.70
N TYR A 68 -10.40 2.47 -2.42
CA TYR A 68 -11.83 2.71 -2.62
C TYR A 68 -12.29 3.94 -1.84
N GLU A 69 -11.92 4.04 -0.57
CA GLU A 69 -12.41 5.11 0.29
C GLU A 69 -11.78 6.47 -0.07
N MET A 70 -10.50 6.50 -0.46
CA MET A 70 -9.87 7.70 -1.01
C MET A 70 -10.51 8.15 -2.33
N ALA A 71 -10.77 7.21 -3.23
CA ALA A 71 -11.49 7.47 -4.49
C ALA A 71 -12.89 8.08 -4.23
N ARG A 72 -13.64 7.51 -3.29
CA ARG A 72 -14.98 7.97 -2.90
C ARG A 72 -14.93 9.38 -2.29
N GLN A 73 -14.02 9.63 -1.36
CA GLN A 73 -13.91 10.93 -0.67
C GLN A 73 -13.36 12.05 -1.59
N SER A 74 -12.49 11.72 -2.55
CA SER A 74 -11.95 12.70 -3.50
C SER A 74 -12.86 12.94 -4.71
N GLY A 75 -13.97 12.19 -4.86
CA GLY A 75 -14.83 12.23 -6.04
C GLY A 75 -14.24 11.57 -7.29
N ASN A 76 -13.10 10.88 -7.18
CA ASN A 76 -12.48 10.14 -8.29
C ASN A 76 -13.05 8.73 -8.35
N ASN A 77 -14.24 8.57 -8.95
CA ASN A 77 -14.99 7.31 -8.98
C ASN A 77 -14.35 6.18 -9.83
N TYR A 78 -13.15 6.39 -10.38
CA TYR A 78 -12.38 5.38 -11.09
C TYR A 78 -11.01 5.24 -10.43
N TYR A 79 -10.65 4.00 -10.08
CA TYR A 79 -9.38 3.65 -9.45
C TYR A 79 -8.88 2.31 -9.99
N ILE A 80 -7.58 2.08 -9.87
CA ILE A 80 -6.92 0.91 -10.47
C ILE A 80 -6.40 -0.02 -9.37
N VAL A 81 -6.63 -1.32 -9.55
CA VAL A 81 -6.04 -2.36 -8.70
C VAL A 81 -5.13 -3.23 -9.56
N ALA A 82 -3.82 -3.13 -9.36
CA ALA A 82 -2.87 -4.05 -10.00
C ALA A 82 -3.07 -5.46 -9.40
N ARG A 83 -3.25 -6.45 -10.28
CA ARG A 83 -3.61 -7.81 -9.89
C ARG A 83 -2.36 -8.68 -9.72
N LYS A 84 -2.41 -9.66 -8.82
CA LYS A 84 -1.34 -10.68 -8.66
C LYS A 84 -1.33 -11.75 -9.76
N GLY A 85 -2.20 -11.62 -10.75
CA GLY A 85 -2.34 -12.56 -11.83
C GLY A 85 -3.48 -12.15 -12.78
N PRO A 86 -3.38 -12.50 -14.07
CA PRO A 86 -4.40 -12.21 -15.07
C PRO A 86 -5.81 -12.62 -14.63
N LYS A 87 -6.80 -11.82 -14.99
CA LYS A 87 -8.22 -12.16 -14.86
C LYS A 87 -8.84 -12.31 -16.24
N LEU A 88 -9.87 -13.15 -16.36
CA LEU A 88 -10.50 -13.51 -17.64
C LEU A 88 -10.97 -12.30 -18.47
N TYR A 89 -11.34 -11.21 -17.80
CA TYR A 89 -11.82 -9.98 -18.45
C TYR A 89 -10.70 -9.03 -18.90
N MET A 90 -9.45 -9.26 -18.47
CA MET A 90 -8.32 -8.39 -18.81
C MET A 90 -7.84 -8.69 -20.24
N LYS A 91 -7.54 -7.62 -20.98
CA LYS A 91 -6.99 -7.68 -22.34
C LYS A 91 -5.59 -7.08 -22.36
N ASP A 92 -4.76 -7.52 -23.31
CA ASP A 92 -3.41 -7.00 -23.57
C ASP A 92 -2.59 -6.81 -22.28
N ILE A 93 -2.46 -7.90 -21.52
CA ILE A 93 -1.94 -7.87 -20.16
C ILE A 93 -0.48 -7.40 -20.16
N ILE A 94 -0.21 -6.40 -19.32
CA ILE A 94 1.13 -5.89 -19.04
C ILE A 94 1.52 -6.38 -17.65
N THR A 95 2.67 -7.03 -17.55
CA THR A 95 3.18 -7.60 -16.30
C THR A 95 4.45 -6.89 -15.83
N THR A 96 4.73 -7.00 -14.54
CA THR A 96 6.04 -6.77 -13.96
C THR A 96 6.34 -7.85 -12.94
N GLU A 97 7.62 -8.12 -12.75
CA GLU A 97 8.14 -8.99 -11.72
C GLU A 97 8.93 -8.12 -10.75
N VAL A 98 8.76 -8.34 -9.45
CA VAL A 98 9.66 -7.81 -8.44
C VAL A 98 10.34 -8.96 -7.73
N ASP A 99 11.66 -8.87 -7.71
CA ASP A 99 12.55 -9.80 -7.07
C ASP A 99 12.49 -9.52 -5.56
N SER A 100 11.56 -10.15 -4.86
CA SER A 100 11.52 -10.02 -3.41
C SER A 100 12.70 -10.78 -2.85
N ILE A 101 13.56 -10.11 -2.09
CA ILE A 101 14.79 -10.73 -1.54
C ILE A 101 14.45 -11.93 -0.64
N THR A 102 13.20 -12.04 -0.15
CA THR A 102 12.77 -13.00 0.86
C THR A 102 11.72 -14.04 0.43
N THR A 103 11.47 -14.30 -0.86
CA THR A 103 10.62 -15.46 -1.23
C THR A 103 11.18 -16.33 -2.34
N ASP A 104 10.96 -17.64 -2.21
CA ASP A 104 11.08 -18.66 -3.27
C ASP A 104 10.13 -18.43 -4.47
N HIS A 105 9.44 -17.28 -4.55
CA HIS A 105 8.39 -17.00 -5.54
C HIS A 105 8.39 -15.53 -6.00
N ILE A 106 8.82 -15.31 -7.23
CA ILE A 106 8.68 -14.03 -7.96
C ILE A 106 7.24 -13.53 -7.84
N GLN A 107 7.05 -12.31 -7.31
CA GLN A 107 5.74 -11.69 -7.28
C GLN A 107 5.48 -10.98 -8.61
N THR A 108 4.53 -11.51 -9.37
CA THR A 108 4.04 -10.88 -10.60
C THR A 108 2.87 -9.96 -10.29
N LEU A 109 2.96 -8.70 -10.71
CA LEU A 109 1.80 -7.80 -10.80
C LEU A 109 1.42 -7.56 -12.26
N CYS A 110 0.14 -7.38 -12.52
CA CYS A 110 -0.36 -7.10 -13.86
C CYS A 110 -1.52 -6.11 -13.91
N ILE A 111 -1.64 -5.46 -15.07
CA ILE A 111 -2.72 -4.55 -15.47
C ILE A 111 -3.14 -4.89 -16.91
N GLY A 112 -4.36 -4.53 -17.31
CA GLY A 112 -4.83 -4.67 -18.68
C GLY A 112 -4.70 -3.38 -19.49
N SER A 113 -5.12 -3.43 -20.76
CA SER A 113 -5.10 -2.26 -21.63
C SER A 113 -6.00 -1.11 -21.17
N GLU A 114 -7.10 -1.39 -20.47
CA GLU A 114 -7.98 -0.35 -19.93
C GLU A 114 -7.26 0.47 -18.85
N GLU A 115 -6.66 -0.21 -17.87
CA GLU A 115 -5.89 0.45 -16.81
C GLU A 115 -4.67 1.18 -17.39
N ALA A 116 -4.00 0.60 -18.39
CA ALA A 116 -2.89 1.24 -19.08
C ALA A 116 -3.31 2.56 -19.75
N GLN A 117 -4.44 2.57 -20.46
CA GLN A 117 -5.00 3.78 -21.07
C GLN A 117 -5.41 4.82 -20.03
N ALA A 118 -5.97 4.38 -18.90
CA ALA A 118 -6.37 5.28 -17.81
C ALA A 118 -5.18 5.96 -17.12
N MET A 119 -3.98 5.38 -17.18
CA MET A 119 -2.76 5.96 -16.61
C MET A 119 -1.92 6.78 -17.60
N ASN A 120 -2.01 6.52 -18.91
CA ASN A 120 -1.13 7.15 -19.90
C ASN A 120 -1.23 8.69 -19.88
N GLY A 121 -0.12 9.36 -19.57
CA GLY A 121 -0.02 10.82 -19.46
C GLY A 121 -0.76 11.42 -18.26
N LYS A 122 -1.26 10.60 -17.33
CA LYS A 122 -2.01 11.03 -16.14
C LYS A 122 -1.13 11.09 -14.90
N ARG A 123 -1.52 11.93 -13.94
CA ARG A 123 -0.93 12.01 -12.60
C ARG A 123 -1.45 10.85 -11.77
N VAL A 124 -0.61 9.87 -11.52
CA VAL A 124 -0.93 8.64 -10.79
C VAL A 124 -0.51 8.78 -9.33
N LEU A 125 -1.46 8.59 -8.41
CA LEU A 125 -1.19 8.50 -6.98
C LEU A 125 -1.17 7.04 -6.54
N ILE A 126 -0.05 6.59 -5.98
CA ILE A 126 0.06 5.25 -5.40
C ILE A 126 -0.37 5.32 -3.94
N VAL A 127 -1.27 4.43 -3.54
CA VAL A 127 -1.75 4.31 -2.15
C VAL A 127 -1.69 2.86 -1.70
N ASP A 128 -1.29 2.61 -0.45
CA ASP A 128 -1.31 1.26 0.14
C ASP A 128 -1.60 1.32 1.65
N ASP A 129 -1.86 0.17 2.28
CA ASP A 129 -2.05 0.11 3.73
C ASP A 129 -0.72 0.31 4.49
N VAL A 130 0.30 -0.47 4.15
CA VAL A 130 1.63 -0.42 4.77
C VAL A 130 2.72 -0.46 3.69
N ILE A 131 3.67 0.48 3.75
CA ILE A 131 4.92 0.38 2.99
C ILE A 131 6.03 -0.08 3.93
N SER A 132 6.62 -1.25 3.65
CA SER A 132 7.76 -1.84 4.38
C SER A 132 9.04 -1.74 3.54
N THR A 133 9.64 -2.86 3.10
CA THR A 133 10.82 -2.85 2.20
C THR A 133 10.62 -2.04 0.90
N GLY A 134 9.37 -1.88 0.45
CA GLY A 134 9.02 -1.09 -0.72
C GLY A 134 9.05 -1.86 -2.04
N GLU A 135 9.18 -3.18 -2.01
CA GLU A 135 9.20 -4.04 -3.20
C GLU A 135 7.87 -3.96 -3.97
N SER A 136 6.73 -4.09 -3.28
CA SER A 136 5.40 -3.92 -3.89
C SER A 136 5.22 -2.54 -4.53
N LEU A 137 5.77 -1.50 -3.87
CA LEU A 137 5.75 -0.15 -4.39
C LEU A 137 6.57 -0.06 -5.69
N ALA A 138 7.81 -0.57 -5.70
CA ALA A 138 8.66 -0.60 -6.89
C ALA A 138 8.01 -1.34 -8.08
N ALA A 139 7.24 -2.40 -7.81
CA ALA A 139 6.46 -3.11 -8.82
C ALA A 139 5.40 -2.20 -9.46
N LEU A 140 4.61 -1.51 -8.62
CA LEU A 140 3.59 -0.57 -9.09
C LEU A 140 4.24 0.55 -9.92
N GLU A 141 5.34 1.13 -9.44
CA GLU A 141 6.07 2.17 -10.18
C GLU A 141 6.52 1.68 -11.56
N THR A 142 7.03 0.45 -11.64
CA THR A 142 7.45 -0.16 -12.89
C THR A 142 6.29 -0.30 -13.87
N LEU A 143 5.12 -0.77 -13.42
CA LEU A 143 3.92 -0.86 -14.26
C LEU A 143 3.45 0.51 -14.74
N ILE A 144 3.41 1.51 -13.84
CA ILE A 144 2.95 2.87 -14.16
C ILE A 144 3.88 3.50 -15.20
N ASN A 145 5.20 3.37 -15.02
CA ASN A 145 6.19 3.90 -15.96
C ASN A 145 6.09 3.23 -17.34
N LYS A 146 5.86 1.90 -17.40
CA LYS A 146 5.69 1.16 -18.66
C LYS A 146 4.52 1.66 -19.50
N VAL A 147 3.47 2.19 -18.87
CA VAL A 147 2.27 2.69 -19.56
C VAL A 147 2.24 4.22 -19.69
N GLY A 148 3.34 4.89 -19.35
CA GLY A 148 3.47 6.35 -19.51
C GLY A 148 2.73 7.17 -18.44
N GLY A 149 2.43 6.60 -17.27
CA GLY A 149 1.87 7.35 -16.15
C GLY A 149 2.92 8.18 -15.42
N ASN A 150 2.51 9.32 -14.85
CA ASN A 150 3.35 10.21 -14.06
C ASN A 150 3.08 10.02 -12.56
N ILE A 151 4.01 9.41 -11.84
CA ILE A 151 3.84 9.15 -10.40
C ILE A 151 4.02 10.46 -9.62
N VAL A 152 2.92 10.99 -9.09
CA VAL A 152 2.92 12.28 -8.36
C VAL A 152 3.03 12.12 -6.85
N GLY A 153 2.77 10.94 -6.31
CA GLY A 153 2.85 10.66 -4.88
C GLY A 153 2.81 9.18 -4.55
N ARG A 154 3.36 8.86 -3.38
CA ARG A 154 3.41 7.51 -2.79
C ARG A 154 2.92 7.64 -1.36
N MET A 155 1.78 7.05 -1.04
CA MET A 155 1.13 7.27 0.23
C MET A 155 0.78 5.95 0.89
N ALA A 156 0.89 5.87 2.21
CA ALA A 156 0.41 4.73 2.96
C ALA A 156 -0.17 5.14 4.30
N VAL A 157 -0.98 4.28 4.92
CA VAL A 157 -1.40 4.51 6.30
C VAL A 157 -0.17 4.44 7.20
N LEU A 158 0.63 3.37 7.06
CA LEU A 158 1.79 3.11 7.88
C LEU A 158 3.07 2.96 7.04
N ALA A 159 4.19 3.44 7.58
CA ALA A 159 5.52 3.08 7.12
C ALA A 159 6.16 2.13 8.13
N GLU A 160 6.62 0.95 7.69
CA GLU A 160 7.15 -0.10 8.54
C GLU A 160 8.67 -0.28 8.35
N GLY A 161 9.40 -0.42 9.45
CA GLY A 161 10.85 -0.66 9.44
C GLY A 161 11.61 0.43 8.65
N ASP A 162 12.45 0.01 7.70
CA ASP A 162 13.30 0.91 6.90
C ASP A 162 12.51 2.01 6.17
N ALA A 163 11.25 1.77 5.82
CA ALA A 163 10.39 2.77 5.18
C ALA A 163 10.14 4.00 6.04
N ILE A 164 10.25 3.91 7.37
CA ILE A 164 10.07 5.05 8.27
C ILE A 164 11.05 6.18 7.92
N SER A 165 12.26 5.82 7.46
CA SER A 165 13.33 6.75 7.09
C SER A 165 13.22 7.32 5.67
N ARG A 166 12.33 6.76 4.84
CA ARG A 166 12.15 7.17 3.44
C ARG A 166 11.54 8.56 3.34
N LYS A 167 12.11 9.38 2.46
CA LYS A 167 11.66 10.76 2.19
C LYS A 167 10.75 10.89 0.97
N ASP A 168 10.63 9.83 0.19
CA ASP A 168 9.87 9.80 -1.06
C ASP A 168 8.41 9.31 -0.86
N ILE A 169 8.04 8.94 0.36
CA ILE A 169 6.70 8.48 0.74
C ILE A 169 6.04 9.43 1.75
N THR A 170 4.72 9.49 1.74
CA THR A 170 3.91 10.17 2.76
C THR A 170 3.12 9.13 3.56
N TYR A 171 3.19 9.17 4.89
CA TYR A 171 2.45 8.24 5.74
C TYR A 171 1.85 8.94 6.96
N LEU A 172 0.92 8.26 7.65
CA LEU A 172 0.24 8.81 8.82
C LEU A 172 0.93 8.48 10.14
N ALA A 173 1.43 7.24 10.29
CA ALA A 173 2.17 6.82 11.48
C ALA A 173 3.30 5.83 11.15
N PRO A 174 4.41 5.86 11.90
CA PRO A 174 5.45 4.83 11.81
C PRO A 174 4.98 3.54 12.51
N LEU A 175 5.40 2.40 11.97
CA LEU A 175 5.16 1.06 12.53
C LEU A 175 6.52 0.36 12.76
N PRO A 176 7.01 0.24 14.00
CA PRO A 176 8.27 -0.42 14.24
C PRO A 176 8.19 -1.92 13.97
N LEU A 177 9.36 -2.55 13.79
CA LEU A 177 9.50 -4.00 13.87
C LEU A 177 9.65 -4.42 15.34
N PHE A 178 9.45 -5.69 15.66
CA PHE A 178 9.45 -6.17 17.05
C PHE A 178 10.32 -7.40 17.25
N ASP A 179 10.86 -7.55 18.46
CA ASP A 179 11.57 -8.76 18.89
C ASP A 179 10.60 -9.84 19.40
N GLY A 180 11.12 -11.04 19.69
CA GLY A 180 10.31 -12.14 20.24
C GLY A 180 9.75 -11.91 21.64
N LYS A 181 10.08 -10.78 22.28
CA LYS A 181 9.50 -10.36 23.57
C LYS A 181 8.43 -9.28 23.38
N GLY A 182 8.27 -8.74 22.18
CA GLY A 182 7.34 -7.66 21.84
C GLY A 182 7.94 -6.26 22.00
N ASN A 183 9.26 -6.13 22.17
CA ASN A 183 9.91 -4.81 22.20
C ASN A 183 10.13 -4.31 20.77
N ALA A 184 9.92 -3.02 20.54
CA ALA A 184 10.26 -2.39 19.26
C ALA A 184 11.78 -2.51 18.98
N ILE A 185 12.13 -2.82 17.74
CA ILE A 185 13.49 -2.86 17.21
C ILE A 185 13.67 -1.62 16.33
N GLU A 186 14.82 -0.96 16.47
CA GLU A 186 15.26 0.15 15.61
C GLU A 186 15.66 -0.32 14.22
#